data_AF-A0A5D4HLE5-F1
#
_entry.id   AF-A0A5D4HLE5-F1
#
_cell.length_a   1.000
_cell.length_b   1.000
_cell.length_c   1.000
_cell.angle_alpha   90.00
_cell.angle_beta   90.00
_cell.angle_gamma   90.00
#
_symmetry.space_group_name_H-M   'P 1'
#
loop_
_entity.id
_entity.type
_entity.pdbx_description
1 polymer ?
#
loop_
_entity_poly.entity_id
_entity_poly.type
_entity_poly.pdbx_seq_one_letter_code
_entity_poly.pdbx_strand_id
1 'polypeptide(L)'
;TNPLTPAHRTRRTFAQTVQLLELFLHRHGRAPTARETLRVDGDTVQIGPWFAKTRTKHRDGQLPADHAALVAALFDGDWCAPDPAPAAVA
;
A
#
# COMPACT_ATOMS: atom_id res chain seq x y z
N THR A 1 26.67 13.13 25.40
CA THR A 1 26.21 13.49 24.04
C THR A 1 25.60 12.28 23.40
N ASN A 2 24.27 12.26 23.25
CA ASN A 2 23.55 11.14 22.65
C ASN A 2 23.06 11.59 21.26
N PRO A 3 23.57 11.05 20.13
CA PRO A 3 23.11 11.45 18.82
C PRO A 3 21.82 10.68 18.50
N LEU A 4 20.68 11.16 19.01
CA LEU A 4 19.38 10.75 18.51
C LEU A 4 19.12 11.53 17.22
N THR A 5 19.82 11.17 16.14
CA THR A 5 19.50 11.68 14.81
C THR A 5 18.10 11.17 14.48
N PRO A 6 17.06 12.01 14.37
CA PRO A 6 15.76 11.52 13.94
C PRO A 6 15.94 11.00 12.51
N ALA A 7 15.69 9.69 12.32
CA ALA A 7 15.64 9.11 11.00
C ALA A 7 14.68 9.94 10.14
N HIS A 8 15.20 10.60 9.12
CA HIS A 8 14.40 11.44 8.23
C HIS A 8 13.49 10.51 7.42
N ARG A 9 12.27 10.26 7.93
CA ARG A 9 11.26 9.49 7.22
C ARG A 9 10.97 10.23 5.93
N THR A 10 11.50 9.75 4.81
CA THR A 10 11.18 10.29 3.50
C THR A 10 9.67 10.18 3.31
N ARG A 11 8.99 11.32 3.15
CA ARG A 11 7.54 11.35 2.94
C ARG A 11 7.23 10.71 1.60
N ARG A 12 6.77 9.47 1.63
CA ARG A 12 6.41 8.71 0.42
C ARG A 12 5.16 9.30 -0.22
N THR A 13 5.17 9.40 -1.54
CA THR A 13 3.98 9.74 -2.32
C THR A 13 3.00 8.57 -2.36
N PHE A 14 1.78 8.82 -2.81
CA PHE A 14 0.78 7.76 -3.00
C PHE A 14 1.30 6.70 -3.97
N ALA A 15 1.79 7.11 -5.15
CA ALA A 15 2.35 6.22 -6.16
C ALA A 15 3.54 5.40 -5.63
N GLN A 16 4.42 5.98 -4.81
CA GLN A 16 5.49 5.22 -4.17
C GLN A 16 4.95 4.14 -3.22
N THR A 17 3.87 4.44 -2.48
CA THR A 17 3.26 3.45 -1.60
C THR A 17 2.51 2.37 -2.38
N VAL A 18 1.97 2.69 -3.56
CA VAL A 18 1.40 1.70 -4.50
C VAL A 18 2.48 0.75 -5.03
N GLN A 19 3.67 1.24 -5.37
CA GLN A 19 4.79 0.35 -5.74
C GLN A 19 5.18 -0.61 -4.61
N LEU A 20 5.09 -0.15 -3.35
CA LEU A 20 5.30 -1.03 -2.20
C LEU A 20 4.18 -2.04 -2.00
N LEU A 21 2.93 -1.67 -2.33
CA LEU A 21 1.82 -2.60 -2.38
C LEU A 21 2.06 -3.65 -3.45
N GLU A 22 2.42 -3.26 -4.67
CA GLU A 22 2.77 -4.17 -5.76
C GLU A 22 3.87 -5.16 -5.36
N LEU A 23 4.97 -4.67 -4.78
CA LEU A 23 6.04 -5.53 -4.25
C LEU A 23 5.52 -6.53 -3.20
N PHE A 24 4.60 -6.10 -2.34
CA PHE A 24 3.97 -6.98 -1.36
C PHE A 24 3.12 -8.06 -2.04
N LEU A 25 2.28 -7.68 -3.00
CA LEU A 25 1.44 -8.60 -3.75
C LEU A 25 2.29 -9.64 -4.49
N HIS A 26 3.38 -9.21 -5.14
CA HIS A 26 4.30 -10.12 -5.83
C HIS A 26 4.95 -11.12 -4.87
N ARG A 27 5.39 -10.67 -3.69
CA ARG A 27 6.07 -11.54 -2.73
C ARG A 27 5.15 -12.50 -1.99
N HIS A 28 3.92 -12.08 -1.69
CA HIS A 28 3.00 -12.84 -0.83
C HIS A 28 1.85 -13.50 -1.59
N GLY A 29 1.58 -13.09 -2.84
CA GLY A 29 0.47 -13.60 -3.65
C GLY A 29 -0.91 -13.26 -3.10
N ARG A 30 -1.02 -12.31 -2.18
CA ARG A 30 -2.27 -11.92 -1.52
C ARG A 30 -2.28 -10.45 -1.12
N ALA A 31 -3.46 -9.89 -0.91
CA ALA A 31 -3.60 -8.56 -0.32
C ALA A 31 -3.00 -8.49 1.11
N PRO A 32 -2.45 -7.33 1.52
CA PRO A 32 -1.93 -7.14 2.87
C PRO A 32 -3.06 -7.14 3.91
N THR A 33 -2.79 -7.74 5.07
CA THR A 33 -3.72 -7.69 6.21
C THR A 33 -3.62 -6.33 6.93
N ALA A 34 -4.58 -5.99 7.78
CA ALA A 34 -4.64 -4.69 8.45
C ALA A 34 -3.42 -4.35 9.34
N ARG A 35 -2.61 -5.33 9.75
CA ARG A 35 -1.40 -5.13 10.59
C ARG A 35 -0.10 -5.37 9.83
N GLU A 36 -0.18 -5.51 8.52
CA GLU A 36 0.97 -5.82 7.69
C GLU A 36 1.95 -4.65 7.61
N THR A 37 3.24 -4.97 7.68
CA THR A 37 4.32 -3.97 7.64
C THR A 37 5.41 -4.40 6.66
N LEU A 38 6.00 -3.43 5.98
CA LEU A 38 7.06 -3.64 5.00
C LEU A 38 8.29 -2.83 5.41
N ARG A 39 9.46 -3.44 5.50
CA ARG A 39 10.73 -2.72 5.71
C ARG A 39 11.33 -2.33 4.37
N VAL A 40 11.57 -1.04 4.16
CA VAL A 40 12.11 -0.47 2.91
C VAL A 40 13.07 0.66 3.29
N ASP A 41 14.31 0.62 2.80
CA ASP A 41 15.34 1.65 3.04
C ASP A 41 15.59 1.97 4.53
N GLY A 42 15.46 0.96 5.40
CA GLY A 42 15.58 1.14 6.85
C GLY A 42 14.35 1.72 7.55
N ASP A 43 13.31 2.12 6.80
CA ASP A 43 12.01 2.52 7.34
C ASP A 43 11.04 1.34 7.43
N THR A 44 10.14 1.38 8.41
CA THR A 44 8.98 0.48 8.49
C THR A 44 7.73 1.16 7.95
N VAL A 45 7.24 0.69 6.81
CA VAL A 45 6.02 1.14 6.16
C VAL A 45 4.84 0.30 6.63
N GLN A 46 3.81 0.95 7.15
CA GLN A 46 2.57 0.32 7.59
C GLN A 46 1.64 0.08 6.39
N ILE A 47 1.98 -0.90 5.53
CA ILE A 47 1.27 -1.13 4.27
C ILE A 47 -0.19 -1.58 4.49
N GLY A 48 -0.42 -2.40 5.51
CA GLY A 48 -1.75 -2.87 5.88
C GLY A 48 -2.70 -1.74 6.29
N PRO A 49 -2.36 -0.94 7.31
CA PRO A 49 -3.17 0.21 7.71
C PRO A 49 -3.36 1.23 6.59
N TRP A 50 -2.34 1.46 5.76
CA TRP A 50 -2.45 2.35 4.60
C TRP A 50 -3.47 1.82 3.58
N PHE A 51 -3.42 0.54 3.25
CA PHE A 51 -4.34 -0.06 2.28
C PHE A 51 -5.78 -0.06 2.80
N ALA A 52 -5.99 -0.41 4.08
CA ALA A 52 -7.30 -0.32 4.72
C ALA A 52 -7.87 1.10 4.68
N LYS A 53 -7.05 2.12 4.98
CA LYS A 53 -7.47 3.53 4.88
C LYS A 53 -7.76 3.95 3.44
N THR A 54 -7.01 3.42 2.48
CA THR A 54 -7.21 3.70 1.05
C THR A 54 -8.54 3.13 0.56
N ARG A 55 -8.92 1.92 1.00
CA ARG A 55 -10.25 1.33 0.76
C ARG A 55 -11.37 2.20 1.32
N THR A 56 -11.24 2.63 2.58
CA THR A 56 -12.23 3.52 3.21
C THR A 56 -12.40 4.82 2.41
N LYS A 57 -11.30 5.48 2.04
CA LYS A 57 -11.36 6.71 1.22
C LYS A 57 -12.00 6.48 -0.14
N HIS A 58 -11.75 5.35 -0.78
CA HIS A 58 -12.36 5.02 -2.06
C HIS A 58 -13.88 4.84 -1.92
N ARG A 59 -14.31 4.07 -0.90
CA ARG A 59 -15.73 3.88 -0.60
C ARG A 59 -16.44 5.19 -0.26
N ASP A 60 -15.75 6.09 0.44
CA ASP A 60 -16.29 7.39 0.83
C ASP A 60 -16.23 8.43 -0.31
N GLY A 61 -15.73 8.07 -1.51
CA GLY A 61 -15.58 8.97 -2.65
C GLY A 61 -14.50 10.05 -2.48
N GLN A 62 -13.61 9.88 -1.50
CA GLN A 62 -12.56 10.83 -1.13
C GLN A 62 -11.18 10.47 -1.72
N LEU A 63 -11.09 9.36 -2.45
CA LEU A 63 -9.87 8.98 -3.16
C LEU A 63 -9.93 9.54 -4.60
N PRO A 64 -8.96 10.34 -5.04
CA PRO A 64 -8.88 10.78 -6.43
C PRO A 64 -8.91 9.60 -7.40
N ALA A 65 -9.59 9.76 -8.54
CA ALA A 65 -9.74 8.69 -9.54
C ALA A 65 -8.39 8.15 -10.02
N ASP A 66 -7.38 9.01 -10.23
CA ASP A 66 -6.03 8.59 -10.62
C ASP A 66 -5.38 7.67 -9.58
N HIS A 67 -5.56 7.97 -8.29
CA HIS A 67 -5.06 7.14 -7.20
C HIS A 67 -5.82 5.80 -7.10
N ALA A 68 -7.14 5.83 -7.31
CA ALA A 68 -7.93 4.60 -7.35
C ALA A 68 -7.50 3.71 -8.52
N ALA A 69 -7.26 4.28 -9.70
CA ALA A 69 -6.81 3.56 -10.89
C ALA A 69 -5.44 2.89 -10.68
N LEU A 70 -4.49 3.60 -10.03
CA LEU A 70 -3.18 3.02 -9.68
C LEU A 70 -3.30 1.77 -8.79
N VAL A 71 -4.22 1.76 -7.84
CA VAL A 71 -4.45 0.60 -6.97
C VAL A 71 -5.20 -0.49 -7.73
N ALA A 72 -6.25 -0.13 -8.46
CA ALA A 72 -7.07 -1.07 -9.22
C ALA A 72 -6.25 -1.84 -10.27
N ALA A 73 -5.25 -1.22 -10.88
CA ALA A 73 -4.35 -1.87 -11.83
C ALA A 73 -3.55 -3.05 -11.24
N LEU A 74 -3.47 -3.16 -9.91
CA LEU A 74 -2.76 -4.25 -9.22
C LEU A 74 -3.63 -5.47 -8.90
N PHE A 75 -4.93 -5.44 -9.20
CA PHE A 75 -5.87 -6.50 -8.84
C PHE A 75 -6.73 -6.93 -10.03
N ASP A 76 -6.98 -8.23 -10.15
CA ASP A 76 -7.94 -8.79 -11.11
C ASP A 76 -9.36 -8.67 -10.53
N GLY A 77 -9.90 -7.45 -10.52
CA GLY A 77 -11.26 -7.14 -10.08
C GLY A 77 -11.36 -6.03 -9.03
N ASP A 78 -12.41 -6.10 -8.20
CA ASP A 78 -12.62 -5.10 -7.16
C ASP A 78 -11.61 -5.28 -6.01
N TRP A 79 -10.62 -4.40 -5.93
CA TRP A 79 -9.63 -4.36 -4.87
C TRP A 79 -10.21 -4.02 -3.47
N CYS A 80 -11.47 -3.58 -3.39
CA CYS A 80 -12.21 -3.38 -2.15
C CYS A 80 -12.95 -4.64 -1.65
N ALA A 81 -12.98 -5.71 -2.46
CA ALA A 81 -13.50 -7.01 -2.04
C ALA A 81 -12.76 -7.54 -0.78
N PRO A 82 -13.38 -8.44 0.00
CA PRO A 82 -12.77 -8.99 1.22
C PRO A 82 -11.46 -9.73 0.95
N ASP A 83 -11.34 -10.41 -0.19
CA ASP A 83 -10.12 -11.11 -0.63
C ASP A 83 -9.89 -10.87 -2.12
N PRO A 84 -9.30 -9.72 -2.50
CA PRO A 84 -9.07 -9.42 -3.90
C PRO A 84 -7.86 -10.20 -4.38
N ALA A 85 -8.03 -10.90 -5.51
CA ALA A 85 -6.94 -11.56 -6.18
C ALA A 85 -5.98 -10.49 -6.75
N PRO A 86 -4.67 -10.53 -6.41
CA PRO A 86 -3.72 -9.70 -7.11
C PRO A 86 -3.76 -10.05 -8.60
N ALA A 87 -3.69 -9.03 -9.45
CA ALA A 87 -3.47 -9.26 -10.86
C ALA A 87 -2.16 -10.02 -10.98
N ALA A 88 -2.15 -11.13 -11.70
CA ALA A 88 -0.92 -11.87 -11.93
C ALA A 88 0.06 -10.97 -12.68
N VAL A 89 0.94 -10.29 -11.94
CA VAL A 89 1.99 -9.47 -12.52
C VAL A 89 2.99 -10.46 -13.11
N ALA A 90 2.88 -10.63 -14.43
CA ALA A 90 3.69 -11.53 -15.26
C ALA A 90 5.18 -11.17 -15.22
#